data_AF-A0A818MDI7-F1
#
_entry.id   AF-A0A818MDI7-F1
#
_cell.length_a   1.000
_cell.length_b   1.000
_cell.length_c   1.000
_cell.angle_alpha   90.00
_cell.angle_beta   90.00
_cell.angle_gamma   90.00
#
_symmetry.space_group_name_H-M   'P 1'
#
loop_
_entity.id
_entity.type
_entity.pdbx_description
1 polymer ?
#
loop_
_entity_poly.entity_id
_entity_poly.type
_entity_poly.pdbx_seq_one_letter_code
_entity_poly.pdbx_strand_id
1 'polypeptide(L)' 'HVQSLALSSSYLDNLIIRSVIRKMITLALASEQYLSSLFDNLAHVVHLLEVPSVYGGT' A
#
# COMPACT_ATOMS: atom_id res chain seq x y z
N HIS A 1 37.38 21.53 -14.09
CA HIS A 1 37.63 20.52 -13.03
C HIS A 1 36.32 20.20 -12.33
N VAL A 2 35.65 19.11 -12.70
CA VAL A 2 34.54 18.60 -11.87
C VAL A 2 35.19 17.85 -10.72
N GLN A 3 35.24 18.46 -9.53
CA GLN A 3 35.69 17.78 -8.32
C GLN A 3 34.66 16.70 -8.00
N SER A 4 35.02 15.43 -8.22
CA SER A 4 34.17 14.31 -7.82
C SER A 4 34.12 14.30 -6.29
N LEU A 5 32.93 14.47 -5.71
CA LEU A 5 32.73 14.32 -4.28
C LEU A 5 32.92 12.84 -3.95
N ALA A 6 34.08 12.47 -3.40
CA ALA A 6 34.32 11.14 -2.89
C ALA A 6 33.46 10.94 -1.63
N LEU A 7 32.30 10.30 -1.80
CA LEU A 7 31.43 9.92 -0.70
C LEU A 7 32.08 8.77 0.08
N SER A 8 32.07 8.84 1.41
CA SER A 8 32.54 7.74 2.25
C SER A 8 31.62 6.52 2.08
N SER A 9 32.17 5.31 2.28
CA SER A 9 31.37 4.08 2.30
C SER A 9 30.20 4.18 3.27
N SER A 10 30.43 4.74 4.47
CA SER A 10 29.39 4.95 5.47
C SER A 10 28.27 5.90 5.03
N TYR A 11 28.58 6.89 4.19
CA TYR A 11 27.56 7.78 3.63
C TYR A 11 26.72 7.07 2.57
N LEU A 12 27.36 6.27 1.71
CA LEU A 12 26.66 5.45 0.71
C LEU A 12 25.75 4.41 1.36
N ASP A 13 26.23 3.72 2.40
CA ASP A 13 25.43 2.74 3.16
C ASP A 13 24.18 3.40 3.77
N ASN A 14 24.33 4.59 4.36
CA ASN A 14 23.21 5.35 4.90
C ASN A 14 22.19 5.76 3.82
N LEU A 15 22.64 6.14 2.63
CA LEU A 15 21.75 6.46 1.51
C LEU A 15 21.01 5.21 1.02
N ILE A 16 21.69 4.07 0.92
CA ILE A 16 21.09 2.79 0.52
C ILE A 16 20.02 2.38 1.54
N ILE A 17 20.35 2.35 2.83
CA ILE A 17 19.40 2.00 3.90
C ILE A 17 18.17 2.90 3.86
N ARG A 18 18.37 4.22 3.73
CA ARG A 18 17.26 5.19 3.64
C ARG A 18 16.39 4.97 2.39
N SER A 19 17.01 4.62 1.26
CA SER A 19 16.31 4.31 0.01
C SER A 19 15.47 3.04 0.14
N VAL A 20 16.03 1.99 0.74
CA VAL A 20 15.33 0.72 0.99
C VAL A 20 14.17 0.93 1.94
N ILE A 21 14.36 1.63 3.07
CA ILE A 21 13.29 1.94 4.02
C ILE A 21 12.16 2.71 3.32
N ARG A 22 12.48 3.73 2.51
CA ARG A 22 11.47 4.48 1.77
C ARG A 22 10.67 3.59 0.83
N LYS A 23 11.33 2.71 0.08
CA LYS A 23 10.66 1.75 -0.81
C LYS A 23 9.75 0.79 -0.05
N MET A 24 10.19 0.27 1.10
CA MET A 24 9.39 -0.63 1.93
C MET A 24 8.13 0.09 2.48
N ILE A 25 8.26 1.33 2.95
CA ILE A 25 7.12 2.13 3.42
C ILE A 25 6.13 2.38 2.27
N THR A 26 6.62 2.79 1.09
CA THR A 26 5.75 3.00 -0.08
C THR A 26 5.01 1.73 -0.48
N LEU A 27 5.67 0.58 -0.46
CA LEU A 27 5.04 -0.70 -0.77
C LEU A 27 3.98 -1.08 0.27
N ALA A 28 4.28 -0.90 1.56
CA ALA A 28 3.34 -1.18 2.64
C ALA A 28 2.06 -0.34 2.52
N LEU A 29 2.19 0.99 2.32
CA LEU A 29 1.06 1.89 2.15
C LEU A 29 0.21 1.53 0.92
N ALA A 30 0.85 1.19 -0.20
CA ALA A 30 0.13 0.77 -1.40
C ALA A 30 -0.64 -0.54 -1.18
N SER A 31 -0.06 -1.48 -0.43
CA SER A 31 -0.72 -2.75 -0.09
C SER A 31 -1.91 -2.55 0.86
N GLU A 32 -1.79 -1.66 1.83
CA GLU A 32 -2.89 -1.30 2.74
C GLU A 32 -4.05 -0.66 1.98
N GLN A 33 -3.76 0.29 1.09
CA GLN A 33 -4.77 0.92 0.25
C GLN A 33 -5.47 -0.08 -0.67
N TYR A 34 -4.72 -1.01 -1.26
CA TYR A 34 -5.29 -2.06 -2.10
C TYR A 34 -6.21 -2.99 -1.30
N LEU A 35 -5.78 -3.44 -0.11
CA LEU A 35 -6.61 -4.27 0.77
C LEU A 35 -7.87 -3.54 1.22
N SER A 36 -7.77 -2.27 1.60
CA SER A 36 -8.92 -1.43 1.95
C SER A 36 -9.95 -1.41 0.80
N SER A 37 -9.49 -1.18 -0.44
CA SER A 37 -10.37 -1.17 -1.60
C SER A 37 -11.00 -2.55 -1.88
N LEU A 38 -10.27 -3.65 -1.66
CA LEU A 38 -10.84 -4.99 -1.77
C LEU A 38 -11.94 -5.24 -0.73
N PHE A 39 -11.74 -4.80 0.52
CA PHE A 39 -12.77 -4.92 1.55
C PHE A 39 -14.00 -4.06 1.24
N ASP A 40 -13.82 -2.83 0.76
CA ASP A 40 -14.93 -1.97 0.34
C ASP A 40 -15.73 -2.60 -0.81
N ASN A 41 -15.03 -3.14 -1.82
CA ASN A 41 -15.67 -3.85 -2.92
C ASN A 41 -16.39 -5.12 -2.44
N LEU A 42 -15.79 -5.88 -1.51
CA LEU A 42 -16.41 -7.07 -0.95
C LEU A 42 -17.67 -6.71 -0.15
N ALA A 43 -17.61 -5.68 0.69
CA ALA A 43 -18.75 -5.18 1.43
C ALA A 43 -19.86 -4.71 0.47
N HIS A 44 -19.50 -4.02 -0.61
CA HIS A 44 -20.45 -3.62 -1.64
C HIS A 44 -21.13 -4.83 -2.30
N VAL A 45 -20.37 -5.86 -2.66
CA VAL A 45 -20.92 -7.11 -3.21
C VAL A 45 -21.82 -7.81 -2.19
N VAL A 46 -21.42 -7.90 -0.93
CA VAL A 46 -22.23 -8.49 0.15
C VAL A 46 -23.56 -7.73 0.30
N HIS A 47 -23.55 -6.40 0.32
CA HIS A 47 -24.77 -5.59 0.40
C HIS A 47 -25.68 -5.73 -0.83
N LEU A 48 -25.13 -5.97 -2.02
CA LEU A 48 -25.93 -6.27 -3.21
C LEU A 48 -26.54 -7.68 -3.17
N LEU A 49 -25.89 -8.62 -2.48
CA LEU A 49 -26.37 -9.99 -2.27
C LEU A 49 -27.32 -10.13 -1.06
N GLU A 50 -27.32 -9.15 -0.15
CA GLU A 50 -28.39 -8.92 0.83
C GLU A 50 -29.65 -8.46 0.06
N VAL A 51 -30.21 -9.35 -0.74
CA VAL A 51 -31.56 -9.23 -1.30
C VAL A 51 -32.48 -8.95 -0.10
N PRO A 52 -33.26 -7.86 -0.08
CA PRO A 52 -34.27 -7.68 0.96
C PRO A 52 -35.13 -8.94 0.88
N SER A 53 -35.12 -9.74 1.95
CA SER A 53 -35.84 -10.98 1.98
C SER A 53 -37.27 -10.69 1.53
N VAL A 54 -37.59 -11.12 0.31
CA VAL A 54 -38.96 -11.30 -0.17
C VAL A 54 -39.53 -12.52 0.57
N TYR A 55 -39.42 -12.48 1.91
CA TYR A 55 -40.24 -13.14 2.89
C TYR A 55 -41.22 -12.13 3.51
N GLY A 56 -41.49 -11.03 2.78
CA GLY A 56 -42.83 -10.44 2.74
C GLY A 56 -43.80 -11.35 1.96
N GLY A 57 -43.82 -12.64 2.29
CA GLY A 57 -44.91 -13.53 1.95
C GLY A 57 -45.97 -13.35 3.02
N THR A 58 -47.21 -13.12 2.58
CA THR A 58 -48.43 -13.28 3.37
C THR A 58 -48.42 -14.53 4.24
#